data_AF-A0A934VR51-F1
#
_entry.id   AF-A0A934VR51-F1
#
_cell.length_a   1.000
_cell.length_b   1.000
_cell.length_c   1.000
_cell.angle_alpha   90.00
_cell.angle_beta   90.00
_cell.angle_gamma   90.00
#
_symmetry.space_group_name_H-M   'P 1'
#
loop_
_entity.id
_entity.type
_entity.pdbx_description
1 polymer ?
#
loop_
_entity_poly.entity_id
_entity_poly.type
_entity_poly.pdbx_seq_one_letter_code
_entity_poly.pdbx_strand_id
1 'polypeptide(L)'
;MRVRTRIDPTAIRKTNLISGMRSHLGNVTKACEETGVSRRTYYNYYKDDTEFRQEIDGLKDEQIDFAVAALWKLIEAGNQQAIFFYLRTQGRDRGWNEKFPVKDSEKEYHVSARELMSEDDFFALVRNIESSRNSRASDS
;
A
#
# COMPACT_ATOMS: atom_id res chain seq x y z
N MET A 1 29.18 41.64 -35.07
CA MET A 1 27.89 41.92 -34.40
C MET A 1 27.82 41.05 -33.15
N ARG A 2 28.09 41.57 -31.94
CA ARG A 2 27.95 40.77 -30.71
C ARG A 2 26.49 40.81 -30.28
N VAL A 3 25.77 39.71 -30.48
CA VAL A 3 24.44 39.51 -29.90
C VAL A 3 24.62 39.46 -28.39
N ARG A 4 24.30 40.56 -27.68
CA ARG A 4 24.19 40.53 -26.23
C ARG A 4 22.89 39.81 -25.90
N THR A 5 22.96 38.51 -25.63
CA THR A 5 21.82 37.77 -25.06
C THR A 5 21.49 38.41 -23.71
N ARG A 6 20.31 39.03 -23.60
CA ARG A 6 19.78 39.46 -22.30
C ARG A 6 19.37 38.19 -21.57
N ILE A 7 20.14 37.81 -20.56
CA ILE A 7 19.81 36.68 -19.70
C ILE A 7 18.67 37.16 -18.78
N ASP A 8 17.51 36.50 -18.85
CA ASP A 8 16.39 36.78 -17.95
C ASP A 8 16.70 36.26 -16.53
N PRO A 9 16.72 37.13 -15.51
CA PRO A 9 16.97 36.73 -14.13
C PRO A 9 15.95 35.71 -13.61
N THR A 10 14.70 35.76 -14.10
CA THR A 10 13.66 34.79 -13.71
C THR A 10 13.96 33.40 -14.25
N ALA A 11 14.36 33.29 -15.52
CA ALA A 11 14.79 32.04 -16.12
C ALA A 11 15.96 31.40 -15.35
N ILE A 12 16.98 32.18 -14.97
CA ILE A 12 18.12 31.67 -14.17
C ILE A 12 17.64 31.06 -12.86
N ARG A 13 16.72 31.73 -12.15
CA ARG A 13 16.20 31.23 -10.86
C ARG A 13 15.45 29.92 -11.04
N LYS A 14 14.65 29.78 -12.10
CA LYS A 14 13.95 28.54 -12.42
C LYS A 14 14.92 27.39 -12.73
N THR A 15 15.94 27.65 -13.54
CA THR A 15 16.98 26.65 -13.84
C THR A 15 17.73 26.20 -12.59
N ASN A 16 18.14 27.15 -11.73
CA ASN A 16 18.79 26.82 -10.46
C ASN A 16 17.87 26.00 -9.55
N LEU A 17 16.58 26.35 -9.52
CA LEU A 17 15.57 25.63 -8.72
C LEU A 17 15.36 24.20 -9.23
N ILE A 18 15.30 23.98 -10.55
CA ILE A 18 15.24 22.63 -11.14
C ILE A 18 16.50 21.84 -10.77
N SER A 19 17.69 22.46 -10.87
CA SER A 19 18.95 21.81 -10.48
C SER A 19 18.96 21.44 -9.00
N GLY A 20 18.51 22.33 -8.11
CA GLY A 20 18.39 22.04 -6.68
C GLY A 20 17.37 20.94 -6.41
N MET A 21 16.26 20.91 -7.15
CA MET A 21 15.27 19.84 -7.04
C MET A 21 15.86 18.47 -7.44
N ARG A 22 16.70 18.39 -8.48
CA ARG A 22 17.43 17.17 -8.82
C ARG A 22 18.39 16.75 -7.70
N SER A 23 19.20 17.68 -7.19
CA SER A 23 20.16 17.40 -6.10
C SER A 23 19.51 16.89 -4.82
N HIS A 24 18.30 17.37 -4.52
CA HIS A 24 17.56 17.00 -3.31
C HIS A 24 16.43 16.01 -3.55
N LEU A 25 16.46 15.28 -4.66
CA LEU A 25 15.46 14.25 -5.01
C LEU A 25 14.02 14.76 -4.84
N GLY A 26 13.74 15.95 -5.38
CA GLY A 26 12.44 16.61 -5.36
C GLY A 26 11.99 17.18 -4.01
N ASN A 27 12.87 17.27 -3.01
CA ASN A 27 12.55 17.96 -1.76
C ASN A 27 12.50 19.48 -1.95
N VAL A 28 11.28 20.00 -2.12
CA VAL A 28 11.00 21.43 -2.33
C VAL A 28 11.62 22.31 -1.25
N THR A 29 11.57 21.89 0.02
CA THR A 29 12.11 22.68 1.12
C THR A 29 13.63 22.83 1.00
N LYS A 30 14.34 21.72 0.75
CA LYS A 30 15.80 21.73 0.62
C LYS A 30 16.28 22.46 -0.64
N ALA A 31 15.60 22.25 -1.77
CA ALA A 31 15.89 22.98 -2.99
C ALA A 31 15.67 24.49 -2.85
N CYS A 32 14.59 24.89 -2.17
CA CYS A 32 14.31 26.31 -1.88
C CYS A 32 15.35 26.93 -0.93
N GLU A 33 15.77 26.19 0.10
CA GLU A 33 16.82 26.61 1.05
C GLU A 33 18.16 26.82 0.33
N GLU A 34 18.57 25.90 -0.54
CA GLU A 34 19.84 25.99 -1.28
C GLU A 34 19.83 27.13 -2.31
N THR A 35 18.73 27.32 -3.03
CA THR A 35 18.66 28.28 -4.13
C THR A 35 18.23 29.68 -3.71
N GLY A 36 17.88 29.87 -2.44
CA GLY A 36 17.37 31.15 -1.93
C GLY A 36 16.00 31.55 -2.51
N VAL A 37 15.25 30.59 -3.05
CA VAL A 37 13.90 30.81 -3.59
C VAL A 37 12.87 30.46 -2.53
N SER A 38 11.86 31.32 -2.33
CA SER A 38 10.79 31.00 -1.38
C SER A 38 9.91 29.86 -1.91
N ARG A 39 9.39 29.01 -1.01
CA ARG A 39 8.43 27.95 -1.41
C ARG A 39 7.19 28.52 -2.11
N ARG A 40 6.76 29.73 -1.73
CA ARG A 40 5.65 30.42 -2.41
C ARG A 40 6.00 30.69 -3.88
N THR A 41 7.20 31.18 -4.14
CA THR A 41 7.69 31.41 -5.50
C THR A 41 7.76 30.12 -6.30
N TYR A 42 8.21 29.01 -5.69
CA TYR A 42 8.17 27.69 -6.32
C TYR A 42 6.76 27.31 -6.76
N TYR A 43 5.76 27.40 -5.86
CA TYR A 43 4.38 27.05 -6.21
C TYR A 43 3.76 27.98 -7.25
N ASN A 44 4.14 29.26 -7.26
CA ASN A 44 3.74 30.17 -8.33
C ASN A 44 4.33 29.70 -9.68
N TYR A 45 5.62 29.36 -9.74
CA TYR A 45 6.22 28.83 -10.97
C TYR A 45 5.56 27.51 -11.39
N TYR A 46 5.32 26.60 -10.45
CA TYR A 46 4.65 25.33 -10.75
C TYR A 46 3.22 25.51 -11.28
N LYS A 47 2.50 26.55 -10.84
CA LYS A 47 1.14 26.85 -11.28
C LYS A 47 1.12 27.58 -12.63
N ASP A 48 1.96 28.60 -12.77
CA ASP A 48 1.85 29.58 -13.84
C ASP A 48 2.76 29.26 -15.05
N ASP A 49 3.76 28.40 -14.87
CA ASP A 49 4.70 27.97 -15.91
C ASP A 49 4.60 26.47 -16.19
N THR A 50 4.04 26.14 -17.35
CA THR A 50 3.83 24.76 -17.78
C THR A 50 5.12 24.00 -18.07
N GLU A 51 6.16 24.67 -18.59
CA GLU A 51 7.45 24.05 -18.90
C GLU A 51 8.19 23.70 -17.62
N PHE A 52 8.23 24.65 -16.67
CA PHE A 52 8.79 24.40 -15.34
C PHE A 52 8.08 23.24 -14.64
N ARG A 53 6.75 23.20 -14.70
CA ARG A 53 5.97 22.10 -14.13
C ARG A 53 6.31 20.75 -14.75
N GLN A 54 6.43 20.68 -16.08
CA GLN A 54 6.78 19.44 -16.78
C GLN A 54 8.15 18.92 -16.34
N GLU A 55 9.15 19.78 -16.25
CA GLU A 55 10.49 19.41 -15.76
C GLU A 55 10.43 18.86 -14.33
N ILE A 56 9.68 19.51 -13.44
CA ILE A 56 9.52 19.06 -12.06
C ILE A 56 8.74 17.74 -11.99
N ASP A 57 7.68 17.58 -12.77
CA ASP A 57 6.89 16.34 -12.78
C ASP A 57 7.71 15.16 -13.34
N GLY A 58 8.62 15.41 -14.29
CA GLY A 58 9.58 14.42 -14.81
C GLY A 58 10.61 13.91 -13.79
N LEU A 59 10.88 14.68 -12.73
CA LEU A 59 11.77 14.23 -11.65
C LEU A 59 11.23 13.00 -10.90
N LYS A 60 9.94 12.70 -10.99
CA LYS A 60 9.36 11.53 -10.34
C LYS A 60 9.96 10.23 -10.85
N ASP A 61 10.24 10.14 -12.14
CA ASP A 61 10.86 8.96 -12.72
C ASP A 61 12.30 8.82 -12.22
N GLU A 62 13.06 9.93 -12.17
CA GLU A 62 14.42 9.97 -11.60
C GLU A 62 14.41 9.54 -10.10
N GLN A 63 13.41 9.96 -9.33
CA GLN A 63 13.24 9.55 -7.93
C GLN A 63 12.97 8.05 -7.78
N ILE A 64 12.14 7.49 -8.66
CA ILE A 64 11.83 6.05 -8.67
C ILE A 64 13.10 5.26 -9.01
N ASP A 65 13.85 5.68 -10.04
CA ASP A 65 15.11 5.05 -10.42
C ASP A 65 16.12 5.08 -9.28
N PHE A 66 16.23 6.20 -8.56
CA PHE A 66 17.08 6.29 -7.38
C PHE A 66 16.65 5.30 -6.28
N ALA A 67 15.35 5.21 -6.00
CA ALA A 67 14.83 4.27 -5.00
C ALA A 67 15.09 2.80 -5.41
N VAL A 68 14.94 2.48 -6.69
CA VAL A 68 15.25 1.15 -7.24
C VAL A 68 16.74 0.83 -7.09
N ALA A 69 17.63 1.77 -7.44
CA ALA A 69 19.07 1.59 -7.26
C ALA A 69 19.45 1.39 -5.79
N ALA A 70 18.83 2.12 -4.86
CA ALA A 70 19.03 1.94 -3.43
C ALA A 70 18.52 0.57 -2.94
N LEU A 71 17.37 0.12 -3.45
CA LEU A 71 16.82 -1.20 -3.16
C LEU A 71 17.78 -2.32 -3.60
N TRP A 72 18.37 -2.20 -4.79
CA TRP A 72 19.35 -3.17 -5.29
C TRP A 72 20.58 -3.27 -4.39
N LYS A 73 21.14 -2.13 -3.96
CA LYS A 73 22.27 -2.13 -3.01
C LYS A 73 21.94 -2.84 -1.70
N LEU A 74 20.72 -2.67 -1.19
CA LEU A 74 20.26 -3.38 0.02
C LEU A 74 20.12 -4.89 -0.22
N ILE A 75 19.62 -5.29 -1.39
CA ILE A 75 19.52 -6.71 -1.78
C ILE A 75 20.90 -7.34 -1.89
N GLU A 76 21.85 -6.66 -2.55
CA GLU A 76 23.24 -7.11 -2.67
C GLU A 76 23.92 -7.25 -1.30
N ALA A 77 23.61 -6.34 -0.36
CA ALA A 77 24.08 -6.41 1.03
C ALA A 77 23.36 -7.47 1.88
N GLY A 78 22.43 -8.25 1.31
CA GLY A 78 21.73 -9.33 2.02
C GLY A 78 20.64 -8.84 2.97
N ASN A 79 20.14 -7.61 2.82
CA ASN A 79 19.04 -7.12 3.65
C ASN A 79 17.75 -7.93 3.38
N GLN A 80 17.35 -8.75 4.37
CA GLN A 80 16.23 -9.66 4.24
C GLN A 80 14.90 -8.94 3.93
N GLN A 81 14.65 -7.78 4.53
CA GLN A 81 13.42 -7.03 4.31
C GLN A 81 13.33 -6.51 2.87
N ALA A 82 14.44 -6.01 2.32
CA ALA A 82 14.51 -5.57 0.93
C ALA A 82 14.29 -6.73 -0.06
N ILE A 83 14.90 -7.90 0.20
CA ILE A 83 14.73 -9.12 -0.60
C ILE A 83 13.27 -9.57 -0.57
N PHE A 84 12.67 -9.70 0.62
CA PHE A 84 11.26 -10.09 0.74
C PHE A 84 10.33 -9.08 0.08
N PHE A 85 10.56 -7.78 0.26
CA PHE A 85 9.80 -6.74 -0.40
C PHE A 85 9.83 -6.88 -1.93
N TYR A 86 11.02 -7.06 -2.50
CA TYR A 86 11.19 -7.25 -3.95
C TYR A 86 10.48 -8.52 -4.44
N LEU A 87 10.65 -9.65 -3.76
CA LEU A 87 10.00 -10.91 -4.14
C LEU A 87 8.48 -10.84 -4.06
N ARG A 88 7.94 -10.21 -3.01
CA ARG A 88 6.48 -10.03 -2.84
C ARG A 88 5.86 -9.09 -3.86
N THR A 89 6.64 -8.23 -4.50
CA THR A 89 6.15 -7.23 -5.47
C THR A 89 6.44 -7.68 -6.91
N GLN A 90 7.71 -7.88 -7.24
CA GLN A 90 8.19 -8.23 -8.59
C GLN A 90 8.35 -9.74 -8.82
N GLY A 91 8.35 -10.55 -7.75
CA GLY A 91 8.47 -12.02 -7.83
C GLY A 91 7.15 -12.77 -7.90
N ARG A 92 5.99 -12.07 -7.96
CA ARG A 92 4.65 -12.68 -7.93
C ARG A 92 4.42 -13.69 -9.05
N ASP A 93 4.89 -13.37 -10.25
CA ASP A 93 4.79 -14.24 -11.43
C ASP A 93 5.63 -15.52 -11.29
N ARG A 94 6.58 -15.52 -10.34
CA ARG A 94 7.40 -16.69 -9.96
C ARG A 94 6.87 -17.42 -8.72
N GLY A 95 5.67 -17.09 -8.26
CA GLY A 95 5.01 -17.77 -7.14
C GLY A 95 5.29 -17.18 -5.75
N TRP A 96 5.94 -16.02 -5.65
CA TRP A 96 6.18 -15.32 -4.36
C TRP A 96 4.94 -14.56 -3.85
N ASN A 97 3.79 -15.24 -3.83
CA ASN A 97 2.55 -14.71 -3.27
C ASN A 97 2.42 -15.20 -1.83
N GLU A 98 2.42 -14.27 -0.87
CA GLU A 98 2.05 -14.61 0.50
C GLU A 98 0.57 -15.00 0.54
N LYS A 99 0.32 -16.29 0.77
CA LYS A 99 -1.02 -16.78 1.08
C LYS A 99 -1.26 -16.47 2.55
N PHE A 100 -2.11 -15.49 2.83
CA PHE A 100 -2.67 -15.38 4.17
C PHE A 100 -3.55 -16.62 4.40
N PRO A 101 -3.36 -17.38 5.49
CA PRO A 101 -4.34 -18.37 5.85
C PRO A 101 -5.67 -17.63 6.07
N VAL A 102 -6.69 -18.03 5.33
CA VAL A 102 -8.07 -17.65 5.66
C VAL A 102 -8.28 -18.14 7.09
N LYS A 103 -8.73 -17.27 7.99
CA LYS A 103 -9.13 -17.72 9.33
C LYS A 103 -10.26 -18.72 9.10
N ASP A 104 -10.06 -19.99 9.46
CA ASP A 104 -11.12 -20.97 9.62
C ASP A 104 -12.01 -20.54 10.80
N SER A 105 -12.76 -19.45 10.66
CA SER A 105 -13.93 -19.19 11.49
C SER A 105 -15.08 -19.95 10.86
N GLU A 106 -15.65 -20.87 11.65
CA GLU A 106 -16.78 -21.77 11.34
C GLU A 106 -16.40 -23.18 10.85
N LYS A 107 -15.86 -23.98 11.78
CA LYS A 107 -16.22 -25.41 11.81
C LYS A 107 -17.51 -25.54 12.60
N GLU A 108 -18.64 -25.63 11.89
CA GLU A 108 -19.91 -26.06 12.45
C GLU A 108 -19.80 -27.56 12.80
N TYR A 109 -19.63 -27.87 14.08
CA TYR A 109 -19.68 -29.24 14.57
C TYR A 109 -21.13 -29.72 14.60
N HIS A 110 -21.61 -30.28 13.50
CA HIS A 110 -22.78 -31.15 13.51
C HIS A 110 -22.37 -32.51 14.10
N VAL A 111 -22.30 -32.62 15.43
CA VAL A 111 -22.34 -33.93 16.08
C VAL A 111 -23.81 -34.30 16.23
N SER A 112 -24.26 -35.34 15.52
CA SER A 112 -25.64 -35.80 15.67
C SER A 112 -25.84 -36.23 17.12
N ALA A 113 -26.88 -35.72 17.79
CA ALA A 113 -27.16 -36.06 19.20
C ALA A 113 -27.27 -37.58 19.46
N ARG A 114 -27.42 -38.37 18.41
CA ARG A 114 -27.39 -39.85 18.41
C ARG A 114 -26.08 -40.44 18.90
N GLU A 115 -24.94 -39.77 18.70
CA GLU A 115 -23.61 -40.33 19.00
C GLU A 115 -23.11 -40.05 20.43
N LEU A 116 -23.80 -39.17 21.17
CA LEU A 116 -23.36 -38.70 22.50
C LEU A 116 -24.29 -39.08 23.65
N MET A 117 -25.33 -39.86 23.39
CA MET A 117 -26.29 -40.29 24.40
C MET A 117 -26.44 -41.81 24.32
N SER A 118 -26.57 -42.48 25.46
CA SER A 118 -26.93 -43.89 25.47
C SER A 118 -28.27 -44.07 24.75
N GLU A 119 -28.49 -45.22 24.11
CA GLU A 119 -29.77 -45.46 23.41
C GLU A 119 -30.96 -45.31 24.38
N ASP A 120 -30.79 -45.71 25.64
CA ASP A 120 -31.80 -45.58 26.69
C ASP A 120 -32.16 -44.11 26.99
N ASP A 121 -31.16 -43.23 27.08
CA ASP A 121 -31.37 -41.79 27.30
C ASP A 121 -32.03 -41.11 26.10
N PHE A 122 -31.65 -41.53 24.88
CA PHE A 122 -32.26 -41.02 23.65
C PHE A 122 -33.74 -41.42 23.56
N PHE A 123 -34.08 -42.69 23.82
CA PHE A 123 -35.47 -43.13 23.84
C PHE A 123 -36.27 -42.55 25.00
N ALA A 124 -35.64 -42.24 26.14
CA ALA A 124 -36.29 -41.49 27.22
C ALA A 124 -36.62 -40.05 26.79
N LEU A 125 -35.70 -39.35 26.12
CA LEU A 125 -35.92 -38.01 25.60
C LEU A 125 -37.06 -37.97 24.57
N VAL A 126 -37.05 -38.88 23.59
CA VAL A 126 -38.10 -38.96 22.55
C VAL A 126 -39.46 -39.24 23.19
N ARG A 127 -39.54 -40.19 24.12
CA ARG A 127 -40.79 -40.50 24.85
C ARG A 127 -41.32 -39.29 25.63
N ASN A 128 -40.43 -38.52 26.28
CA ASN A 128 -40.83 -37.32 27.01
C ASN A 128 -41.38 -36.23 26.06
N ILE A 129 -40.80 -36.09 24.88
CA ILE A 129 -41.27 -35.13 23.85
C ILE A 129 -42.63 -35.55 23.29
N GLU A 130 -42.84 -36.84 23.00
CA GLU A 130 -44.12 -37.36 22.51
C GLU A 130 -45.22 -37.26 23.58
N SER A 131 -44.88 -37.55 24.84
CA SER A 131 -45.80 -37.41 25.97
C SER A 131 -46.22 -35.96 26.20
N SER A 132 -45.29 -35.02 26.03
CA SER A 132 -45.55 -33.58 26.13
C SER A 132 -46.36 -33.02 24.96
N ARG A 133 -46.34 -33.69 23.80
CA ARG A 133 -47.17 -33.37 22.64
C ARG A 133 -48.58 -33.92 22.77
N ASN A 134 -48.74 -35.13 23.31
CA ASN A 134 -50.04 -35.78 23.42
C ASN A 134 -50.93 -35.17 24.52
N SER A 135 -50.35 -34.60 25.59
CA SER A 135 -51.11 -33.87 26.63
C SER A 135 -51.68 -32.53 26.15
N ARG A 136 -51.06 -31.90 25.14
CA ARG A 136 -51.58 -30.67 24.50
C ARG A 136 -52.68 -30.93 23.47
N ALA A 137 -52.87 -32.18 23.04
CA ALA A 137 -53.86 -32.55 22.03
C ALA A 137 -55.21 -33.01 22.61
N SER A 138 -55.30 -33.27 23.92
CA SER A 138 -56.53 -33.71 24.60
C SER A 138 -57.32 -32.58 25.30
N ASP A 139 -56.77 -31.37 25.37
CA ASP A 139 -57.43 -30.17 25.92
C ASP A 139 -58.02 -29.26 24.80
N SER A 140 -58.33 -29.84 23.62
CA SER A 140 -58.97 -29.15 22.47
C SER A 140 -60.33 -29.75 22.15
#